data_AF-A0A924BN01-F1
#
_entry.id   AF-A0A924BN01-F1
#
_cell.length_a   1.000
_cell.length_b   1.000
_cell.length_c   1.000
_cell.angle_alpha   90.00
_cell.angle_beta   90.00
_cell.angle_gamma   90.00
#
_symmetry.space_group_name_H-M   'P 1'
#
loop_
_entity.id
_entity.type
_entity.pdbx_description
1 polymer ?
#
loop_
_entity_poly.entity_id
_entity_poly.type
_entity_poly.pdbx_seq_one_letter_code
_entity_poly.pdbx_strand_id
1 'polypeptide(L)'
;ALKRLEADATLSRADRMSALIAQVGMARIDAPKPVAGKTGKAAARPTLPDALLADVREHTARADREITDGYERQAVITAAAYLLEESGLGAESDALLKANLAKSHSPYYLMSELAGNAKSRGDTAEALHWYEEAFSKSEGPATRLQWGASYINAMVELAPEDEARIERAAQQLLTEAAALPDAFYERSGRSLQRVGTKLQGWNKGGAHTASVKRLQGQLDGICNALDAADPKRANCETLLKPAQKKTA
;
A
#
# COMPACT_ATOMS: atom_id res chain seq x y z
N ALA A 1 2.24 27.65 -17.00
CA ALA A 1 3.13 26.56 -17.46
C ALA A 1 2.43 25.20 -17.43
N LEU A 2 1.90 24.74 -16.29
CA LEU A 2 1.30 23.41 -16.16
C LEU A 2 0.10 23.15 -17.10
N LYS A 3 -0.84 24.09 -17.25
CA LYS A 3 -1.93 23.99 -18.26
C LYS A 3 -1.44 23.75 -19.68
N ARG A 4 -0.29 24.33 -20.05
CA ARG A 4 0.30 24.10 -21.38
C ARG A 4 0.82 22.68 -21.50
N LEU A 5 1.49 22.16 -20.48
CA LEU A 5 2.02 20.79 -20.45
C LEU A 5 0.89 19.77 -20.46
N GLU A 6 -0.18 20.01 -19.69
CA GLU A 6 -1.39 19.19 -19.69
C GLU A 6 -2.01 19.05 -21.09
N ALA A 7 -2.09 20.16 -21.85
CA ALA A 7 -2.69 20.19 -23.18
C ALA A 7 -1.73 19.71 -24.31
N ASP A 8 -0.44 19.53 -24.02
CA ASP A 8 0.57 19.23 -25.03
C ASP A 8 0.48 17.76 -25.49
N ALA A 9 -0.13 17.53 -26.65
CA ALA A 9 -0.29 16.20 -27.22
C ALA A 9 1.04 15.54 -27.67
N THR A 10 2.17 16.25 -27.65
CA THR A 10 3.49 15.66 -27.89
C THR A 10 4.05 14.96 -26.64
N LEU A 11 3.47 15.22 -25.47
CA LEU A 11 3.83 14.56 -24.21
C LEU A 11 3.04 13.26 -24.00
N SER A 12 3.63 12.36 -23.22
CA SER A 12 2.96 11.11 -22.84
C SER A 12 1.66 11.40 -22.04
N ARG A 13 0.72 10.45 -22.02
CA ARG A 13 -0.47 10.58 -21.17
C ARG A 13 -0.09 10.69 -19.69
N ALA A 14 0.97 9.99 -19.27
CA ALA A 14 1.49 10.06 -17.91
C ALA A 14 2.06 11.44 -17.55
N ASP A 15 2.79 12.09 -18.46
CA ASP A 15 3.33 13.44 -18.23
C ASP A 15 2.22 14.50 -18.16
N ARG A 16 1.23 14.39 -19.05
CA ARG A 16 0.03 15.25 -19.00
C ARG A 16 -0.75 15.07 -17.71
N MET A 17 -0.91 13.82 -17.25
CA MET A 17 -1.53 13.49 -15.96
C MET A 17 -0.72 14.09 -14.80
N SER A 18 0.60 13.99 -14.84
CA SER A 18 1.50 14.56 -13.83
C SER A 18 1.39 16.09 -13.77
N ALA A 19 1.25 16.77 -14.92
CA ALA A 19 1.01 18.21 -14.97
C ALA A 19 -0.32 18.58 -14.31
N LEU A 20 -1.37 17.78 -14.49
CA LEU A 20 -2.68 18.00 -13.88
C LEU A 20 -2.67 17.69 -12.37
N ILE A 21 -1.98 16.64 -11.93
CA ILE A 21 -1.69 16.37 -10.51
C ILE A 21 -1.01 17.58 -9.86
N ALA A 22 -0.01 18.17 -10.52
CA ALA A 22 0.65 19.36 -10.00
C ALA A 22 -0.28 20.58 -9.89
N GLN A 23 -1.23 20.73 -10.82
CA GLN A 23 -2.26 21.80 -10.73
C GLN A 23 -3.17 21.61 -9.52
N VAL A 24 -3.65 20.39 -9.27
CA VAL A 24 -4.43 20.05 -8.07
C VAL A 24 -3.61 20.28 -6.81
N GLY A 25 -2.34 19.86 -6.81
CA GLY A 25 -1.42 20.08 -5.69
C GLY A 25 -1.23 21.56 -5.36
N MET A 26 -1.06 22.42 -6.37
CA MET A 26 -0.98 23.88 -6.17
C MET A 26 -2.31 24.47 -5.69
N ALA A 27 -3.44 24.05 -6.25
CA ALA A 27 -4.76 24.52 -5.83
C ALA A 27 -5.09 24.17 -4.36
N ARG A 28 -4.40 23.15 -3.82
CA ARG A 28 -4.55 22.68 -2.43
C ARG A 28 -3.33 23.00 -1.56
N ILE A 29 -2.42 23.86 -2.00
CA ILE A 29 -1.13 24.05 -1.30
C ILE A 29 -1.29 24.50 0.15
N ASP A 30 -2.33 25.28 0.43
CA ASP A 30 -2.66 25.78 1.77
C ASP A 30 -3.63 24.86 2.54
N ALA A 31 -4.12 23.80 1.90
CA ALA A 31 -5.02 22.86 2.54
C ALA A 31 -4.25 21.96 3.53
N PRO A 32 -4.80 21.67 4.72
CA PRO A 32 -4.22 20.68 5.61
C PRO A 32 -4.12 19.35 4.86
N LYS A 33 -2.94 18.74 4.87
CA LYS A 33 -2.77 17.40 4.30
C LYS A 33 -3.78 16.44 4.93
N PRO A 34 -4.43 15.57 4.14
CA PRO A 34 -5.19 14.45 4.67
C PRO A 34 -4.27 13.61 5.56
N VAL A 35 -4.28 13.88 6.87
CA VAL A 35 -3.71 12.93 7.82
C VAL A 35 -4.77 11.86 7.91
N ALA A 36 -4.50 10.68 7.34
CA ALA A 36 -5.25 9.48 7.67
C ALA A 36 -5.17 9.34 9.19
N GLY A 37 -6.21 9.80 9.88
CA GLY A 37 -6.19 9.91 11.32
C GLY A 37 -5.98 8.51 11.89
N LYS A 38 -5.20 8.39 12.95
CA LYS A 38 -5.10 7.18 13.79
C LYS A 38 -6.46 6.71 14.36
N THR A 39 -7.55 7.37 14.00
CA THR A 39 -8.91 7.24 14.53
C THR A 39 -9.95 6.97 13.43
N GLY A 40 -9.56 6.63 12.20
CA GLY A 40 -10.52 6.30 11.13
C GLY A 40 -11.47 7.44 10.72
N LYS A 41 -11.14 8.71 11.02
CA LYS A 41 -11.95 9.85 10.57
C LYS A 41 -11.64 10.18 9.11
N ALA A 42 -12.69 10.30 8.31
CA ALA A 42 -12.60 10.69 6.90
C ALA A 42 -11.85 12.02 6.74
N ALA A 43 -10.94 12.08 5.78
CA ALA A 43 -10.28 13.32 5.42
C ALA A 43 -11.28 14.35 4.87
N ALA A 44 -11.06 15.63 5.19
CA ALA A 44 -11.85 16.70 4.60
C ALA A 44 -11.59 16.76 3.08
N ARG A 45 -12.66 16.85 2.29
CA ARG A 45 -12.54 16.97 0.84
C ARG A 45 -12.01 18.35 0.46
N PRO A 46 -11.06 18.44 -0.49
CA PRO A 46 -10.61 19.74 -0.98
C PRO A 46 -11.72 20.46 -1.73
N THR A 47 -11.71 21.78 -1.65
CA THR A 47 -12.51 22.64 -2.54
C THR A 47 -11.62 23.05 -3.70
N LEU A 48 -11.99 22.68 -4.92
CA LEU A 48 -11.25 22.96 -6.14
C LEU A 48 -12.12 23.75 -7.14
N PRO A 49 -11.53 24.56 -8.03
CA PRO A 49 -12.29 25.24 -9.08
C PRO A 49 -12.99 24.24 -10.01
N ASP A 50 -14.25 24.50 -10.37
CA ASP A 50 -15.05 23.60 -11.23
C ASP A 50 -14.37 23.30 -12.57
N ALA A 51 -13.69 24.28 -13.16
CA ALA A 51 -12.93 24.07 -14.39
C ALA A 51 -11.80 23.05 -14.21
N LEU A 52 -11.10 23.07 -13.06
CA LEU A 52 -10.04 22.09 -12.77
C LEU A 52 -10.63 20.70 -12.55
N LEU A 53 -11.79 20.59 -11.88
CA LEU A 53 -12.49 19.32 -11.73
C LEU A 53 -12.99 18.76 -13.07
N ALA A 54 -13.42 19.62 -13.99
CA ALA A 54 -13.80 19.22 -15.34
C ALA A 54 -12.59 18.67 -16.12
N ASP A 55 -11.44 19.36 -16.05
CA ASP A 55 -10.19 18.91 -16.67
C ASP A 55 -9.75 17.54 -16.11
N VAL A 56 -9.79 17.36 -14.78
CA VAL A 56 -9.50 16.08 -14.11
C VAL A 56 -10.36 14.95 -14.65
N ARG A 57 -11.69 15.15 -14.72
CA ARG A 57 -12.61 14.13 -15.21
C ARG A 57 -12.38 13.77 -16.66
N GLU A 58 -12.21 14.79 -17.50
CA GLU A 58 -12.01 14.60 -18.93
C GLU A 58 -10.69 13.88 -19.23
N HIS A 59 -9.58 14.27 -18.58
CA HIS A 59 -8.30 13.59 -18.76
C HIS A 59 -8.34 12.12 -18.30
N THR A 60 -8.98 11.84 -17.17
CA THR A 60 -9.13 10.48 -16.65
C THR A 60 -10.01 9.61 -17.55
N ALA A 61 -11.18 10.12 -17.94
CA ALA A 61 -12.10 9.40 -18.82
C ALA A 61 -11.49 9.12 -20.20
N ARG A 62 -10.74 10.08 -20.75
CA ARG A 62 -10.00 9.92 -22.00
C ARG A 62 -8.93 8.85 -21.90
N ALA A 63 -8.14 8.85 -20.82
CA ALA A 63 -7.11 7.85 -20.60
C ALA A 63 -7.70 6.42 -20.50
N ASP A 64 -8.77 6.22 -19.72
CA ASP A 64 -9.40 4.91 -19.61
C ASP A 64 -9.96 4.40 -20.94
N ARG A 65 -10.53 5.30 -21.75
CA ARG A 65 -11.09 4.98 -23.06
C ARG A 65 -10.02 4.64 -24.11
N GLU A 66 -8.92 5.37 -24.15
CA GLU A 66 -8.00 5.36 -25.29
C GLU A 66 -6.76 4.48 -25.13
N ILE A 67 -6.37 4.13 -23.91
CA ILE A 67 -5.17 3.31 -23.69
C ILE A 67 -5.47 1.86 -24.05
N THR A 68 -4.71 1.30 -24.98
CA THR A 68 -4.83 -0.12 -25.35
C THR A 68 -3.66 -0.96 -24.84
N ASP A 69 -2.51 -0.35 -24.60
CA ASP A 69 -1.34 -1.01 -24.05
C ASP A 69 -1.48 -1.28 -22.54
N GLY A 70 -1.19 -2.51 -22.12
CA GLY A 70 -1.36 -2.94 -20.74
C GLY A 70 -0.40 -2.26 -19.75
N TYR A 71 0.83 -1.98 -20.17
CA TYR A 71 1.83 -1.33 -19.32
C TYR A 71 1.56 0.16 -19.17
N GLU A 72 1.22 0.85 -20.27
CA GLU A 72 0.74 2.23 -20.21
C GLU A 72 -0.51 2.34 -19.34
N ARG A 73 -1.47 1.41 -19.48
CA ARG A 73 -2.69 1.39 -18.67
C ARG A 73 -2.37 1.29 -17.19
N GLN A 74 -1.46 0.38 -16.82
CA GLN A 74 -1.04 0.22 -15.43
C GLN A 74 -0.45 1.51 -14.84
N ALA A 75 0.37 2.25 -15.60
CA ALA A 75 0.98 3.49 -15.13
C ALA A 75 0.02 4.67 -15.11
N VAL A 76 -0.83 4.82 -16.12
CA VAL A 76 -1.70 6.00 -16.26
C VAL A 76 -2.96 5.88 -15.41
N ILE A 77 -3.56 4.68 -15.28
CA ILE A 77 -4.78 4.50 -14.48
C ILE A 77 -4.50 4.68 -12.98
N THR A 78 -3.35 4.23 -12.50
CA THR A 78 -2.91 4.49 -11.10
C THR A 78 -2.74 5.99 -10.86
N ALA A 79 -2.05 6.71 -11.76
CA ALA A 79 -1.92 8.16 -11.68
C ALA A 79 -3.28 8.90 -11.75
N ALA A 80 -4.20 8.44 -12.61
CA ALA A 80 -5.53 9.02 -12.76
C ALA A 80 -6.42 8.78 -11.53
N ALA A 81 -6.38 7.59 -10.95
CA ALA A 81 -7.09 7.26 -9.72
C ALA A 81 -6.57 8.09 -8.53
N TYR A 82 -5.25 8.22 -8.40
CA TYR A 82 -4.63 9.13 -7.44
C TYR A 82 -5.08 10.59 -7.66
N LEU A 83 -5.07 11.07 -8.91
CA LEU A 83 -5.53 12.42 -9.24
C LEU A 83 -7.00 12.64 -8.81
N LEU A 84 -7.89 11.68 -9.07
CA LEU A 84 -9.29 11.74 -8.66
C LEU A 84 -9.42 11.82 -7.14
N GLU A 85 -8.70 10.99 -6.39
CA GLU A 85 -8.72 11.01 -4.93
C GLU A 85 -8.20 12.35 -4.38
N GLU A 86 -7.07 12.84 -4.89
CA GLU A 86 -6.53 14.15 -4.54
C GLU A 86 -7.44 15.32 -4.98
N SER A 87 -8.39 15.07 -5.88
CA SER A 87 -9.39 16.06 -6.29
C SER A 87 -10.67 16.01 -5.46
N GLY A 88 -10.75 15.13 -4.45
CA GLY A 88 -11.97 14.90 -3.67
C GLY A 88 -13.02 14.06 -4.40
N LEU A 89 -12.64 13.40 -5.49
CA LEU A 89 -13.48 12.58 -6.36
C LEU A 89 -13.30 11.08 -6.09
N GLY A 90 -13.18 10.68 -4.81
CA GLY A 90 -12.85 9.30 -4.43
C GLY A 90 -13.82 8.23 -4.93
N ALA A 91 -15.12 8.53 -5.06
CA ALA A 91 -16.07 7.60 -5.67
C ALA A 91 -15.77 7.33 -7.16
N GLU A 92 -15.32 8.35 -7.88
CA GLU A 92 -14.91 8.23 -9.29
C GLU A 92 -13.57 7.48 -9.38
N SER A 93 -12.66 7.69 -8.41
CA SER A 93 -11.41 6.93 -8.27
C SER A 93 -11.67 5.44 -8.10
N ASP A 94 -12.55 5.08 -7.16
CA ASP A 94 -12.93 3.68 -6.92
C ASP A 94 -13.60 3.05 -8.15
N ALA A 95 -14.49 3.78 -8.82
CA ALA A 95 -15.14 3.30 -10.04
C ALA A 95 -14.12 3.02 -11.16
N LEU A 96 -13.16 3.92 -11.36
CA LEU A 96 -12.08 3.78 -12.33
C LEU A 96 -11.22 2.54 -12.04
N LEU A 97 -10.76 2.40 -10.79
CA LEU A 97 -9.92 1.28 -10.36
C LEU A 97 -10.66 -0.06 -10.52
N LYS A 98 -11.90 -0.15 -10.04
CA LYS A 98 -12.74 -1.36 -10.15
C LYS A 98 -12.96 -1.76 -11.61
N ALA A 99 -13.24 -0.80 -12.50
CA ALA A 99 -13.42 -1.05 -13.94
C ALA A 99 -12.13 -1.51 -14.65
N ASN A 100 -10.96 -1.32 -14.04
CA ASN A 100 -9.66 -1.65 -14.59
C ASN A 100 -9.02 -2.92 -14.01
N LEU A 101 -9.60 -3.51 -12.96
CA LEU A 101 -9.05 -4.74 -12.33
C LEU A 101 -8.86 -5.88 -13.34
N ALA A 102 -9.85 -6.15 -14.18
CA ALA A 102 -9.78 -7.21 -15.18
C ALA A 102 -8.89 -6.85 -16.40
N LYS A 103 -8.55 -5.57 -16.57
CA LYS A 103 -7.76 -5.06 -17.71
C LYS A 103 -6.26 -4.96 -17.37
N SER A 104 -5.90 -4.98 -16.09
CA SER A 104 -4.52 -4.84 -15.63
C SER A 104 -3.80 -6.18 -15.56
N HIS A 105 -2.54 -6.20 -15.99
CA HIS A 105 -1.64 -7.34 -15.81
C HIS A 105 -1.06 -7.42 -14.38
N SER A 106 -1.31 -6.42 -13.53
CA SER A 106 -0.86 -6.38 -12.14
C SER A 106 -1.93 -5.71 -11.26
N PRO A 107 -3.12 -6.32 -11.17
CA PRO A 107 -4.30 -5.70 -10.54
C PRO A 107 -4.11 -5.44 -9.05
N TYR A 108 -3.15 -6.11 -8.40
CA TYR A 108 -2.81 -5.91 -6.99
C TYR A 108 -2.30 -4.48 -6.67
N TYR A 109 -1.83 -3.71 -7.65
CA TYR A 109 -1.58 -2.27 -7.47
C TYR A 109 -2.89 -1.48 -7.35
N LEU A 110 -3.85 -1.74 -8.24
CA LEU A 110 -5.16 -1.08 -8.23
C LEU A 110 -5.95 -1.44 -6.95
N MET A 111 -5.86 -2.70 -6.51
CA MET A 111 -6.42 -3.15 -5.23
C MET A 111 -5.78 -2.43 -4.04
N SER A 112 -4.46 -2.19 -4.06
CA SER A 112 -3.81 -1.43 -3.00
C SER A 112 -4.25 0.03 -2.96
N GLU A 113 -4.56 0.65 -4.11
CA GLU A 113 -5.11 2.00 -4.16
C GLU A 113 -6.56 2.04 -3.68
N LEU A 114 -7.39 1.06 -4.07
CA LEU A 114 -8.75 0.88 -3.52
C LEU A 114 -8.73 0.76 -1.99
N ALA A 115 -7.78 0.01 -1.44
CA ALA A 115 -7.58 -0.09 0.00
C ALA A 115 -7.21 1.26 0.64
N GLY A 116 -6.35 2.04 -0.03
CA GLY A 116 -5.98 3.39 0.38
C GLY A 116 -7.17 4.36 0.40
N ASN A 117 -7.97 4.37 -0.67
CA ASN A 117 -9.19 5.16 -0.77
C ASN A 117 -10.22 4.76 0.30
N ALA A 118 -10.36 3.47 0.60
CA ALA A 118 -11.24 2.99 1.66
C ALA A 118 -10.76 3.43 3.04
N LYS A 119 -9.45 3.36 3.27
CA LYS A 119 -8.85 3.84 4.51
C LYS A 119 -9.02 5.36 4.68
N SER A 120 -8.86 6.16 3.61
CA SER A 120 -8.96 7.63 3.67
C SER A 120 -10.37 8.10 4.06
N ARG A 121 -11.41 7.36 3.66
CA ARG A 121 -12.82 7.61 4.03
C ARG A 121 -13.25 6.97 5.35
N GLY A 122 -12.37 6.24 6.03
CA GLY A 122 -12.66 5.56 7.30
C GLY A 122 -13.42 4.24 7.15
N ASP A 123 -13.54 3.70 5.94
CA ASP A 123 -14.17 2.40 5.70
C ASP A 123 -13.17 1.27 5.97
N THR A 124 -13.12 0.86 7.24
CA THR A 124 -12.21 -0.18 7.72
C THR A 124 -12.47 -1.53 7.03
N ALA A 125 -13.74 -1.89 6.82
CA ALA A 125 -14.09 -3.18 6.26
C ALA A 125 -13.64 -3.28 4.80
N GLU A 126 -13.96 -2.27 3.98
CA GLU A 126 -13.55 -2.24 2.58
C GLU A 126 -12.02 -2.09 2.44
N ALA A 127 -11.36 -1.32 3.31
CA ALA A 127 -9.90 -1.20 3.30
C ALA A 127 -9.21 -2.55 3.55
N LEU A 128 -9.62 -3.28 4.58
CA LEU A 128 -9.04 -4.59 4.89
C LEU A 128 -9.35 -5.62 3.81
N HIS A 129 -10.54 -5.58 3.21
CA HIS A 129 -10.88 -6.44 2.08
C HIS A 129 -9.92 -6.22 0.89
N TRP A 130 -9.70 -4.96 0.49
CA TRP A 130 -8.84 -4.67 -0.65
C TRP A 130 -7.35 -4.92 -0.36
N TYR A 131 -6.87 -4.68 0.87
CA TYR A 131 -5.50 -5.07 1.24
C TYR A 131 -5.30 -6.59 1.18
N GLU A 132 -6.30 -7.37 1.60
CA GLU A 132 -6.28 -8.82 1.50
C GLU A 132 -6.27 -9.30 0.04
N GLU A 133 -7.15 -8.77 -0.80
CA GLU A 133 -7.18 -9.09 -2.24
C GLU A 133 -5.84 -8.73 -2.91
N ALA A 134 -5.30 -7.54 -2.60
CA ALA A 134 -4.01 -7.11 -3.11
C ALA A 134 -2.88 -8.06 -2.69
N PHE A 135 -2.85 -8.52 -1.44
CA PHE A 135 -1.87 -9.52 -1.00
C PHE A 135 -2.08 -10.86 -1.70
N SER A 136 -3.32 -11.37 -1.72
CA SER A 136 -3.70 -12.64 -2.33
C SER A 136 -3.28 -12.71 -3.81
N LYS A 137 -3.52 -11.64 -4.58
CA LYS A 137 -3.22 -11.53 -6.01
C LYS A 137 -1.83 -11.00 -6.34
N SER A 138 -1.03 -10.60 -5.35
CA SER A 138 0.34 -10.14 -5.60
C SER A 138 1.22 -11.28 -6.12
N GLU A 139 2.11 -10.95 -7.06
CA GLU A 139 2.98 -11.91 -7.73
C GLU A 139 4.44 -11.47 -7.68
N GLY A 140 5.34 -12.45 -7.52
CA GLY A 140 6.78 -12.24 -7.45
C GLY A 140 7.32 -12.19 -6.00
N PRO A 141 8.50 -12.79 -5.73
CA PRO A 141 9.05 -12.96 -4.37
C PRO A 141 8.99 -11.72 -3.47
N ALA A 142 9.65 -10.64 -3.86
CA ALA A 142 9.72 -9.42 -3.06
C ALA A 142 8.38 -8.67 -3.00
N THR A 143 7.55 -8.79 -4.05
CA THR A 143 6.22 -8.17 -4.13
C THR A 143 5.27 -8.85 -3.16
N ARG A 144 5.22 -10.19 -3.11
CA ARG A 144 4.47 -10.95 -2.10
C ARG A 144 4.76 -10.45 -0.69
N LEU A 145 6.04 -10.35 -0.34
CA LEU A 145 6.47 -9.90 0.99
C LEU A 145 6.09 -8.45 1.28
N GLN A 146 6.17 -7.56 0.29
CA GLN A 146 5.77 -6.17 0.46
C GLN A 146 4.25 -6.01 0.65
N TRP A 147 3.43 -6.71 -0.14
CA TRP A 147 1.98 -6.60 -0.04
C TRP A 147 1.43 -7.27 1.22
N GLY A 148 1.99 -8.41 1.61
CA GLY A 148 1.68 -9.03 2.89
C GLY A 148 2.06 -8.14 4.08
N ALA A 149 3.20 -7.46 4.01
CA ALA A 149 3.57 -6.46 5.01
C ALA A 149 2.57 -5.29 5.08
N SER A 150 2.10 -4.79 3.93
CA SER A 150 1.06 -3.75 3.90
C SER A 150 -0.25 -4.20 4.53
N TYR A 151 -0.70 -5.43 4.24
CA TYR A 151 -1.93 -5.98 4.81
C TYR A 151 -1.85 -6.16 6.33
N ILE A 152 -0.75 -6.74 6.84
CA ILE A 152 -0.55 -6.88 8.30
C ILE A 152 -0.51 -5.50 8.97
N ASN A 153 0.19 -4.53 8.36
CA ASN A 153 0.23 -3.17 8.89
C ASN A 153 -1.16 -2.53 8.97
N ALA A 154 -1.99 -2.74 7.95
CA ALA A 154 -3.36 -2.24 7.92
C ALA A 154 -4.23 -2.92 8.99
N MET A 155 -4.14 -4.24 9.16
CA MET A 155 -4.89 -4.95 10.21
C MET A 155 -4.52 -4.47 11.62
N VAL A 156 -3.23 -4.36 11.93
CA VAL A 156 -2.80 -3.85 13.24
C VAL A 156 -3.25 -2.40 13.48
N GLU A 157 -3.42 -1.60 12.42
CA GLU A 157 -3.88 -0.22 12.55
C GLU A 157 -5.40 -0.09 12.67
N LEU A 158 -6.15 -0.87 11.89
CA LEU A 158 -7.59 -0.68 11.69
C LEU A 158 -8.45 -1.68 12.49
N ALA A 159 -7.91 -2.85 12.81
CA ALA A 159 -8.58 -3.91 13.56
C ALA A 159 -7.59 -4.65 14.49
N PRO A 160 -6.89 -3.97 15.41
CA PRO A 160 -5.88 -4.58 16.29
C PRO A 160 -6.42 -5.69 17.18
N GLU A 161 -7.73 -5.75 17.41
CA GLU A 161 -8.43 -6.78 18.16
C GLU A 161 -8.63 -8.10 17.40
N ASP A 162 -8.49 -8.10 16.06
CA ASP A 162 -8.58 -9.32 15.24
C ASP A 162 -7.24 -10.08 15.27
N GLU A 163 -6.86 -10.53 16.48
CA GLU A 163 -5.58 -11.19 16.72
C GLU A 163 -5.39 -12.43 15.84
N ALA A 164 -6.46 -13.19 15.64
CA ALA A 164 -6.43 -14.42 14.86
C ALA A 164 -6.11 -14.16 13.38
N ARG A 165 -6.68 -13.10 12.78
CA ARG A 165 -6.40 -12.74 11.39
C ARG A 165 -5.01 -12.14 11.23
N ILE A 166 -4.59 -11.28 12.15
CA ILE A 166 -3.23 -10.71 12.18
C ILE A 166 -2.18 -11.82 12.27
N GLU A 167 -2.36 -12.75 13.20
CA GLU A 167 -1.44 -13.86 13.39
C GLU A 167 -1.39 -14.77 12.16
N ARG A 168 -2.54 -15.15 11.60
CA ARG A 168 -2.59 -16.01 10.40
C ARG A 168 -1.86 -15.37 9.22
N ALA A 169 -2.07 -14.09 8.97
CA ALA A 169 -1.40 -13.39 7.88
C ALA A 169 0.11 -13.27 8.11
N ALA A 170 0.54 -13.02 9.36
CA ALA A 170 1.95 -13.01 9.72
C ALA A 170 2.59 -14.40 9.57
N GLN A 171 1.90 -15.47 9.98
CA GLN A 171 2.36 -16.85 9.79
C GLN A 171 2.53 -17.19 8.31
N GLN A 172 1.56 -16.82 7.47
CA GLN A 172 1.63 -16.98 6.02
C GLN A 172 2.84 -16.25 5.44
N LEU A 173 3.03 -14.98 5.81
CA LEU A 173 4.14 -14.17 5.31
C LEU A 173 5.50 -14.75 5.68
N LEU A 174 5.65 -15.27 6.91
CA LEU A 174 6.88 -15.95 7.36
C LEU A 174 7.13 -17.24 6.59
N THR A 175 6.09 -18.04 6.33
CA THR A 175 6.19 -19.25 5.50
C THR A 175 6.62 -18.91 4.07
N GLU A 176 6.04 -17.86 3.47
CA GLU A 176 6.45 -17.39 2.14
C GLU A 176 7.90 -16.88 2.14
N ALA A 177 8.31 -16.14 3.17
CA ALA A 177 9.70 -15.69 3.31
C ALA A 177 10.68 -16.87 3.40
N ALA A 178 10.34 -17.94 4.12
CA ALA A 178 11.18 -19.12 4.26
C ALA A 178 11.44 -19.83 2.91
N ALA A 179 10.52 -19.71 1.95
CA ALA A 179 10.66 -20.30 0.63
C ALA A 179 11.54 -19.47 -0.34
N LEU A 180 11.95 -18.26 0.05
CA LEU A 180 12.67 -17.32 -0.81
C LEU A 180 14.15 -17.20 -0.41
N PRO A 181 15.10 -17.44 -1.33
CA PRO A 181 16.54 -17.37 -1.02
C PRO A 181 17.01 -16.02 -0.48
N ASP A 182 16.36 -14.94 -0.88
CA ASP A 182 16.72 -13.54 -0.62
C ASP A 182 15.73 -12.81 0.32
N ALA A 183 14.81 -13.54 0.98
CA ALA A 183 13.78 -12.95 1.83
C ALA A 183 14.31 -11.99 2.91
N PHE A 184 15.52 -12.23 3.41
CA PHE A 184 16.12 -11.50 4.52
C PHE A 184 17.12 -10.42 4.07
N TYR A 185 17.13 -10.08 2.78
CA TYR A 185 17.95 -9.03 2.20
C TYR A 185 17.12 -7.94 1.53
N GLU A 186 17.73 -6.76 1.39
CA GLU A 186 17.22 -5.66 0.59
C GLU A 186 15.73 -5.33 0.82
N ARG A 187 14.92 -5.26 -0.25
CA ARG A 187 13.52 -4.87 -0.20
C ARG A 187 12.67 -5.88 0.58
N SER A 188 12.97 -7.17 0.46
CA SER A 188 12.29 -8.25 1.16
C SER A 188 12.54 -8.15 2.66
N GLY A 189 13.81 -8.05 3.06
CA GLY A 189 14.22 -7.89 4.46
C GLY A 189 13.63 -6.63 5.09
N ARG A 190 13.66 -5.48 4.39
CA ARG A 190 13.02 -4.25 4.85
C ARG A 190 11.50 -4.40 5.06
N SER A 191 10.82 -5.21 4.26
CA SER A 191 9.37 -5.45 4.41
C SER A 191 9.08 -6.30 5.65
N LEU A 192 9.86 -7.36 5.87
CA LEU A 192 9.76 -8.17 7.07
C LEU A 192 10.11 -7.38 8.34
N GLN A 193 11.14 -6.52 8.30
CA GLN A 193 11.51 -5.66 9.43
C GLN A 193 10.38 -4.70 9.84
N ARG A 194 9.65 -4.15 8.85
CA ARG A 194 8.46 -3.31 9.13
C ARG A 194 7.37 -4.10 9.82
N VAL A 195 7.09 -5.33 9.38
CA VAL A 195 6.13 -6.23 10.03
C VAL A 195 6.57 -6.52 11.46
N GLY A 196 7.85 -6.86 11.65
CA GLY A 196 8.45 -7.08 12.95
C GLY A 196 8.22 -5.94 13.94
N THR A 197 8.59 -4.73 13.50
CA THR A 197 8.41 -3.50 14.26
C THR A 197 6.94 -3.24 14.58
N LYS A 198 6.05 -3.46 13.61
CA LYS A 198 4.61 -3.25 13.79
C LYS A 198 4.01 -4.23 14.80
N LEU A 199 4.35 -5.51 14.74
CA LEU A 199 3.87 -6.55 15.65
C LEU A 199 4.42 -6.37 17.08
N GLN A 200 5.67 -5.93 17.23
CA GLN A 200 6.21 -5.57 18.54
C GLN A 200 5.51 -4.33 19.11
N GLY A 201 5.21 -3.33 18.27
CA GLY A 201 4.43 -2.16 18.66
C GLY A 201 3.00 -2.50 19.05
N TRP A 202 2.37 -3.43 18.32
CA TRP A 202 1.06 -4.01 18.65
C TRP A 202 1.09 -4.65 20.03
N ASN A 203 2.08 -5.53 20.30
CA ASN A 203 2.25 -6.19 21.60
C ASN A 203 2.79 -5.28 22.73
N LYS A 204 2.76 -3.95 22.59
CA LYS A 204 3.21 -3.05 23.64
C LYS A 204 2.38 -3.27 24.92
N GLY A 205 3.06 -3.45 26.05
CA GLY A 205 2.40 -3.78 27.33
C GLY A 205 2.02 -5.26 27.47
N GLY A 206 2.35 -6.11 26.51
CA GLY A 206 2.16 -7.55 26.57
C GLY A 206 0.76 -8.04 26.20
N ALA A 207 -0.11 -7.17 25.68
CA ALA A 207 -1.51 -7.47 25.37
C ALA A 207 -1.69 -8.65 24.38
N HIS A 208 -0.74 -8.84 23.47
CA HIS A 208 -0.79 -9.84 22.40
C HIS A 208 0.38 -10.84 22.49
N THR A 209 0.87 -11.09 23.71
CA THR A 209 2.11 -11.87 23.94
C THR A 209 1.99 -13.29 23.40
N ALA A 210 0.81 -13.91 23.50
CA ALA A 210 0.59 -15.27 23.04
C ALA A 210 0.80 -15.39 21.52
N SER A 211 0.18 -14.50 20.73
CA SER A 211 0.33 -14.46 19.28
C SER A 211 1.77 -14.16 18.86
N VAL A 212 2.40 -13.14 19.47
CA VAL A 212 3.79 -12.80 19.16
C VAL A 212 4.75 -13.94 19.50
N LYS A 213 4.55 -14.66 20.61
CA LYS A 213 5.39 -15.82 20.96
C LYS A 213 5.26 -16.96 19.94
N ARG A 214 4.06 -17.23 19.43
CA ARG A 214 3.87 -18.26 18.37
C ARG A 214 4.59 -17.86 17.08
N LEU A 215 4.50 -16.60 16.68
CA LEU A 215 5.22 -16.07 15.51
C LEU A 215 6.74 -16.11 15.70
N GLN A 216 7.23 -15.79 16.89
CA GLN A 216 8.65 -15.92 17.24
C GLN A 216 9.12 -17.39 17.12
N GLY A 217 8.36 -18.34 17.66
CA GLY A 217 8.71 -19.76 17.55
C GLY A 217 8.77 -20.27 16.10
N GLN A 218 7.83 -19.83 15.25
CA GLN A 218 7.89 -20.13 13.81
C GLN A 218 9.14 -19.52 13.15
N LEU A 219 9.42 -18.25 13.43
CA LEU A 219 10.58 -17.55 12.90
C LEU A 219 11.88 -18.20 13.35
N ASP A 220 12.01 -18.61 14.61
CA ASP A 220 13.18 -19.31 15.13
C ASP A 220 13.44 -20.61 14.37
N GLY A 221 12.39 -21.38 14.07
CA GLY A 221 12.47 -22.58 13.22
C GLY A 221 12.99 -22.26 11.82
N ILE A 222 12.49 -21.19 11.20
CA ILE A 222 12.94 -20.73 9.88
C ILE A 222 14.41 -20.31 9.94
N CYS A 223 14.80 -19.49 10.90
CA CYS A 223 16.18 -18.99 11.00
C CYS A 223 17.18 -20.12 11.28
N ASN A 224 16.80 -21.11 12.10
CA ASN A 224 17.64 -22.28 12.39
C ASN A 224 17.89 -23.19 11.19
N ALA A 225 16.99 -23.18 10.20
CA ALA A 225 17.16 -23.91 8.95
C ALA A 225 18.14 -23.22 7.97
N LEU A 226 18.49 -21.95 8.22
CA LEU A 226 19.46 -21.22 7.41
C LEU A 226 20.89 -21.61 7.84
N ASP A 227 21.80 -21.65 6.87
CA ASP A 227 23.22 -21.88 7.13
C ASP A 227 23.75 -20.89 8.18
N ALA A 228 24.45 -21.40 9.19
CA ALA A 228 25.00 -20.61 10.28
C ALA A 228 26.04 -19.58 9.81
N ALA A 229 26.73 -19.84 8.70
CA ALA A 229 27.69 -18.92 8.10
C ALA A 229 27.04 -17.88 7.19
N ASP A 230 25.75 -18.02 6.85
CA ASP A 230 25.06 -17.07 5.98
C ASP A 230 24.60 -15.83 6.78
N PRO A 231 25.03 -14.60 6.40
CA PRO A 231 24.61 -13.37 7.07
C PRO A 231 23.08 -13.18 7.13
N LYS A 232 22.32 -13.84 6.25
CA LYS A 232 20.85 -13.79 6.24
C LYS A 232 20.23 -14.36 7.51
N ARG A 233 20.93 -15.31 8.16
CA ARG A 233 20.48 -15.88 9.44
C ARG A 233 20.44 -14.80 10.52
N ALA A 234 21.47 -13.97 10.61
CA ALA A 234 21.49 -12.86 11.57
C ALA A 234 20.35 -11.87 11.30
N ASN A 235 20.07 -11.55 10.03
CA ASN A 235 18.93 -10.70 9.67
C ASN A 235 17.60 -11.34 10.09
N CYS A 236 17.39 -12.62 9.78
CA CYS A 236 16.21 -13.40 10.15
C CYS A 236 15.97 -13.36 11.67
N GLU A 237 17.01 -13.62 12.47
CA GLU A 237 16.93 -13.70 13.92
C GLU A 237 16.55 -12.38 14.60
N THR A 238 16.55 -11.25 13.89
CA THR A 238 16.16 -9.93 14.43
C THR A 238 14.69 -9.57 14.18
N LEU A 239 13.99 -10.25 13.26
CA LEU A 239 12.72 -9.79 12.68
C LEU A 239 11.52 -9.74 13.64
N LEU A 240 11.58 -10.34 14.82
CA LEU A 240 10.52 -10.23 15.83
C LEU A 240 11.08 -10.04 17.24
N LYS A 241 12.27 -9.43 17.34
CA LYS A 241 12.85 -9.05 18.63
C LYS A 241 12.46 -7.60 18.96
N PRO A 242 12.29 -7.26 20.25
CA PRO A 242 12.15 -5.87 20.66
C PRO A 242 13.34 -5.07 20.10
N ALA A 243 13.06 -3.86 19.59
CA ALA A 243 14.14 -2.98 19.15
C ALA A 243 15.13 -2.79 20.32
N GLN A 244 16.42 -3.08 20.07
CA GLN A 244 17.44 -2.81 21.07
C GLN A 244 17.38 -1.33 21.43
N LYS A 245 17.21 -1.02 22.72
CA LYS A 245 17.32 0.36 23.20
C LYS A 245 18.71 0.85 22.80
N LYS A 246 18.79 1.86 21.93
CA LYS A 246 20.03 2.60 21.75
C LYS A 246 20.37 3.23 23.09
N THR A 247 21.36 2.70 23.79
CA THR A 247 22.04 3.43 24.87
C THR A 247 22.59 4.72 24.25
N ALA A 248 22.12 5.85 24.77
CA ALA A 248 22.59 7.18 24.41
C ALA A 248 24.02 7.40 24.91
#